data_AF-A0A9Q1KVS9-F1
#
_entry.id   AF-A0A9Q1KVS9-F1
#
_cell.length_a   1.000
_cell.length_b   1.000
_cell.length_c   1.000
_cell.angle_alpha   90.00
_cell.angle_beta   90.00
_cell.angle_gamma   90.00
#
_symmetry.space_group_name_H-M   'P 1'
#
loop_
_entity.id
_entity.type
_entity.pdbx_description
1 polymer ?
#
loop_
_entity_poly.entity_id
_entity_poly.type
_entity_poly.pdbx_seq_one_letter_code
_entity_poly.pdbx_strand_id
1 'polypeptide(L)'
;MENTTIQSSCSNDENSWDEPKKIVGQFYIVKIESSFVDSLKSEIEMLEEMRREMDEAKAAIAEEIASIKDPNFESKLEAKSKIEPINFDEKIEELSRRLIHGRRSIAEEKRMLRQVKELQRRKDQPNDHALRLDWSSRGAMWRLKNLRCQLKRETQAKEQFEQKKAEMEKEIVALEQKKAKIIQKKGIVNQRVLQLKMLLNDQNVFYDEYITTLRKTKELAEKEAMVAYEELCNKQAEEFMSRWKDDDLFRSNYKTSIITSLRDRKLSYDGRMRNYGERFLPNNS
;
A
#
# COMPACT_ATOMS: atom_id res chain seq x y z
N MET A 1 35.54 -30.65 21.53
CA MET A 1 35.24 -29.32 20.97
C MET A 1 33.81 -29.38 20.45
N GLU A 2 33.02 -28.42 20.89
CA GLU A 2 31.57 -28.52 21.08
C GLU A 2 30.78 -28.43 19.77
N ASN A 3 29.76 -29.29 19.67
CA ASN A 3 28.65 -29.14 18.72
C ASN A 3 27.51 -28.46 19.48
N THR A 4 27.18 -27.23 19.13
CA THR A 4 26.03 -26.51 19.69
C THR A 4 24.93 -26.41 18.64
N THR A 5 24.00 -27.36 18.74
CA THR A 5 22.68 -27.32 18.11
C THR A 5 21.85 -26.20 18.74
N ILE A 6 21.52 -25.16 17.96
CA ILE A 6 20.54 -24.14 18.38
C ILE A 6 19.15 -24.66 17.99
N GLN A 7 18.43 -25.21 18.95
CA GLN A 7 17.00 -25.46 18.85
C GLN A 7 16.25 -24.12 18.90
N SER A 8 15.61 -23.77 17.79
CA SER A 8 14.59 -22.73 17.73
C SER A 8 13.31 -23.27 18.37
N SER A 9 13.10 -22.99 19.65
CA SER A 9 11.81 -23.16 20.31
C SER A 9 10.87 -22.04 19.86
N CYS A 10 10.12 -22.27 18.78
CA CYS A 10 8.91 -21.51 18.50
C CYS A 10 7.85 -21.92 19.52
N SER A 11 7.64 -21.09 20.54
CA SER A 11 6.47 -21.18 21.41
C SER A 11 5.25 -20.74 20.61
N ASN A 12 4.47 -21.70 20.13
CA ASN A 12 3.11 -21.49 19.63
C ASN A 12 2.18 -21.26 20.83
N ASP A 13 2.13 -20.04 21.34
CA ASP A 13 1.06 -19.58 22.23
C ASP A 13 0.24 -18.50 21.49
N GLU A 14 -0.37 -18.89 20.37
CA GLU A 14 -1.46 -18.14 19.76
C GLU A 14 -2.79 -18.66 20.34
N ASN A 15 -3.59 -17.74 20.89
CA ASN A 15 -4.98 -17.90 21.36
C ASN A 15 -5.23 -18.14 22.85
N SER A 16 -4.59 -17.36 23.73
CA SER A 16 -5.20 -17.03 25.02
C SER A 16 -5.15 -15.52 25.24
N TRP A 17 -6.06 -14.81 24.55
CA TRP A 17 -6.51 -13.51 25.03
C TRP A 17 -7.90 -13.76 25.59
N ASP A 18 -7.96 -13.83 26.92
CA ASP A 18 -9.21 -13.97 27.67
C ASP A 18 -10.29 -13.07 27.07
N GLU A 19 -11.51 -13.62 26.94
CA GLU A 19 -12.70 -12.84 26.62
C GLU A 19 -12.73 -11.59 27.50
N PRO A 20 -13.06 -10.41 26.96
CA PRO A 20 -13.16 -9.21 27.77
C PRO A 20 -14.25 -9.43 28.81
N LYS A 21 -13.82 -9.77 30.03
CA LYS A 21 -14.67 -9.82 31.22
C LYS A 21 -15.44 -8.51 31.24
N LYS A 22 -16.76 -8.59 31.31
CA LYS A 22 -17.68 -7.45 31.32
C LYS A 22 -17.25 -6.50 32.44
N ILE A 23 -16.41 -5.49 32.12
CA ILE A 23 -15.89 -4.55 33.11
C ILE A 23 -17.06 -3.64 33.45
N VAL A 24 -17.61 -3.88 34.64
CA VAL A 24 -18.59 -3.02 35.30
C VAL A 24 -17.99 -1.60 35.37
N GLY A 25 -18.80 -0.61 34.99
CA GLY A 25 -18.40 0.76 34.67
C GLY A 25 -17.28 1.33 35.54
N GLN A 26 -16.11 1.50 34.91
CA GLN A 26 -15.07 2.40 35.38
C GLN A 26 -14.75 3.33 34.20
N PHE A 27 -15.02 4.62 34.39
CA PHE A 27 -14.69 5.65 33.41
C PHE A 27 -13.16 5.82 33.38
N TYR A 28 -12.55 5.47 32.26
CA TYR A 28 -11.14 5.78 32.01
C TYR A 28 -11.06 6.99 31.06
N ILE A 29 -10.68 8.15 31.58
CA ILE A 29 -10.21 9.25 30.74
C ILE A 29 -8.83 8.82 30.21
N VAL A 30 -8.81 8.31 28.97
CA VAL A 30 -7.57 7.97 28.28
C VAL A 30 -6.90 9.29 27.91
N LYS A 31 -5.99 9.75 28.75
CA LYS A 31 -5.11 10.88 28.45
C LYS A 31 -4.11 10.41 27.41
N ILE A 32 -4.39 10.66 26.13
CA ILE A 32 -3.42 10.40 25.07
C ILE A 32 -2.26 11.36 25.30
N GLU A 33 -1.09 10.82 25.61
CA GLU A 33 0.10 11.64 25.82
C GLU A 33 0.43 12.43 24.54
N SER A 34 0.65 13.75 24.68
CA SER A 34 1.01 14.63 23.56
C SER A 34 2.20 14.08 22.78
N SER A 35 3.16 13.48 23.47
CA SER A 35 4.34 12.82 22.90
C SER A 35 4.00 11.75 21.87
N PHE A 36 2.91 11.01 22.05
CA PHE A 36 2.48 9.98 21.11
C PHE A 36 1.89 10.59 19.82
N VAL A 37 1.13 11.68 19.95
CA VAL A 37 0.60 12.42 18.80
C VAL A 37 1.71 13.12 18.02
N ASP A 38 2.70 13.67 18.72
CA ASP A 38 3.85 14.34 18.11
C ASP A 38 4.77 13.32 17.41
N SER A 39 4.96 12.13 18.00
CA SER A 39 5.67 11.01 17.36
C SER A 39 4.98 10.56 16.07
N LEU A 40 3.65 10.41 16.09
CA LEU A 40 2.89 10.01 14.89
C LEU A 40 2.94 11.08 13.80
N LYS A 41 2.92 12.37 14.17
CA LYS A 41 3.10 13.46 13.19
C LYS A 41 4.47 13.41 12.54
N SER A 42 5.53 13.23 13.32
CA SER A 42 6.89 13.13 12.81
C SER A 42 7.08 11.91 11.87
N GLU A 43 6.43 10.78 12.19
CA GLU A 43 6.50 9.59 11.34
C GLU A 43 5.71 9.77 10.02
N ILE A 44 4.58 10.48 10.04
CA ILE A 44 3.84 10.87 8.82
C ILE A 44 4.70 11.79 7.94
N GLU A 45 5.37 12.78 8.54
CA GLU A 45 6.20 13.74 7.84
C GLU A 45 7.41 13.06 7.15
N MET A 46 8.05 12.09 7.82
CA MET A 46 9.11 11.27 7.20
C MET A 46 8.60 10.43 6.02
N LEU A 47 7.39 9.87 6.11
CA LEU A 47 6.79 9.08 5.04
C LEU A 47 6.43 9.94 3.81
N GLU A 48 5.99 11.17 4.05
CA GLU A 48 5.72 12.13 2.96
C GLU A 48 7.00 12.57 2.26
N GLU A 49 8.09 12.76 3.00
CA GLU A 49 9.40 13.09 2.43
C GLU A 49 9.97 11.92 1.60
N MET A 50 9.93 10.69 2.12
CA MET A 50 10.31 9.49 1.35
C MET A 50 9.49 9.34 0.07
N ARG A 51 8.21 9.72 0.08
CA ARG A 51 7.36 9.68 -1.11
C ARG A 51 7.81 10.71 -2.15
N ARG A 52 8.22 11.90 -1.71
CA ARG A 52 8.75 12.96 -2.60
C ARG A 52 10.05 12.53 -3.27
N GLU A 53 11.00 11.99 -2.50
CA GLU A 53 12.26 11.46 -3.04
C GLU A 53 12.03 10.34 -4.07
N MET A 54 11.06 9.46 -3.82
CA MET A 54 10.69 8.41 -4.75
C MET A 54 10.11 8.95 -6.06
N ASP A 55 9.29 9.99 -5.98
CA ASP A 55 8.68 10.62 -7.16
C ASP A 55 9.73 11.40 -7.97
N GLU A 56 10.72 12.03 -7.31
CA GLU A 56 11.89 12.64 -7.96
C GLU A 56 12.78 11.60 -8.65
N ALA A 57 13.06 10.48 -7.99
CA ALA A 57 13.83 9.38 -8.59
C ALA A 57 13.12 8.80 -9.83
N LYS A 58 11.79 8.67 -9.79
CA LYS A 58 11.00 8.23 -10.96
C LYS A 58 11.09 9.25 -12.10
N ALA A 59 11.05 10.54 -11.79
CA ALA A 59 11.18 11.59 -12.80
C ALA A 59 12.56 11.57 -13.45
N ALA A 60 13.63 11.40 -12.67
CA ALA A 60 15.01 11.29 -13.17
C ALA A 60 15.19 10.07 -14.09
N ILE A 61 14.64 8.91 -13.73
CA ILE A 61 14.67 7.71 -14.58
C ILE A 61 13.90 7.95 -15.89
N ALA A 62 12.75 8.63 -15.84
CA ALA A 62 11.98 8.95 -17.04
C ALA A 62 12.73 9.89 -17.98
N GLU A 63 13.46 10.87 -17.44
CA GLU A 63 14.31 11.78 -18.22
C GLU A 63 15.51 11.06 -18.83
N GLU A 64 16.14 10.14 -18.10
CA GLU A 64 17.25 9.32 -18.61
C GLU A 64 16.79 8.39 -19.74
N ILE A 65 15.61 7.77 -19.61
CA ILE A 65 14.98 7.00 -20.69
C ILE A 65 14.68 7.88 -21.91
N ALA A 66 14.23 9.12 -21.70
CA ALA A 66 13.99 10.07 -22.78
C ALA A 66 15.29 10.52 -23.47
N SER A 67 16.39 10.65 -22.71
CA SER A 67 17.73 10.98 -23.23
C SER A 67 18.35 9.83 -24.04
N ILE A 68 18.09 8.57 -23.64
CA ILE A 68 18.56 7.37 -24.35
C ILE A 68 17.78 7.13 -25.66
N LYS A 69 16.55 7.64 -25.79
CA LYS A 69 15.78 7.59 -27.05
C LYS A 69 16.39 8.54 -28.08
N ASP A 70 17.39 8.05 -28.81
CA ASP A 70 17.97 8.73 -29.96
C ASP A 70 16.92 8.84 -31.09
N PRO A 71 16.36 10.04 -31.40
CA PRO A 71 15.33 10.19 -32.44
C PRO A 71 15.84 9.81 -33.84
N ASN A 72 17.15 9.69 -33.97
CA ASN A 72 17.83 9.28 -35.18
C ASN A 72 17.94 7.74 -35.31
N PHE A 73 17.67 6.97 -34.25
CA PHE A 73 17.69 5.50 -34.32
C PHE A 73 16.45 4.94 -35.01
N GLU A 74 15.24 5.41 -34.66
CA GLU A 74 14.00 5.07 -35.38
C GLU A 74 14.05 5.57 -36.84
N SER A 75 14.52 6.79 -37.05
CA SER A 75 14.74 7.35 -38.40
C SER A 75 15.74 6.53 -39.24
N LYS A 76 16.81 5.98 -38.62
CA LYS A 76 17.77 5.08 -39.27
C LYS A 76 17.23 3.66 -39.48
N LEU A 77 16.32 3.18 -38.63
CA LEU A 77 15.64 1.90 -38.79
C LEU A 77 14.64 1.96 -39.95
N GLU A 78 13.87 3.06 -40.03
CA GLU A 78 12.95 3.35 -41.14
C GLU A 78 13.68 3.63 -42.46
N ALA A 79 14.85 4.28 -42.42
CA ALA A 79 15.68 4.46 -43.62
C ALA A 79 16.29 3.14 -44.11
N LYS A 80 16.60 2.20 -43.20
CA LYS A 80 17.06 0.84 -43.56
C LYS A 80 15.92 -0.05 -44.06
N SER A 81 14.68 0.17 -43.62
CA SER A 81 13.51 -0.55 -44.13
C SER A 81 12.97 0.00 -45.45
N LYS A 82 13.39 1.20 -45.88
CA LYS A 82 13.03 1.82 -47.17
C LYS A 82 13.93 1.44 -48.35
N ILE A 83 15.05 0.75 -48.11
CA ILE A 83 15.76 0.07 -49.20
C ILE A 83 15.03 -1.26 -49.37
N GLU A 84 13.99 -1.29 -50.19
CA GLU A 84 13.45 -2.55 -50.67
C GLU A 84 14.62 -3.34 -51.30
N PRO A 85 14.99 -4.51 -50.75
CA PRO A 85 15.94 -5.36 -51.43
C PRO A 85 15.29 -5.70 -52.76
N ILE A 86 15.91 -5.32 -53.88
CA ILE A 86 15.42 -5.69 -55.21
C ILE A 86 15.25 -7.21 -55.19
N ASN A 87 14.01 -7.68 -55.14
CA ASN A 87 13.72 -9.09 -55.11
C ASN A 87 13.93 -9.60 -56.54
N PHE A 88 15.15 -10.06 -56.80
CA PHE A 88 15.57 -10.54 -58.11
C PHE A 88 14.60 -11.60 -58.65
N ASP A 89 14.00 -12.40 -57.77
CA ASP A 89 13.07 -13.47 -58.13
C ASP A 89 11.73 -12.94 -58.64
N GLU A 90 11.16 -11.94 -57.97
CA GLU A 90 9.92 -11.30 -58.39
C GLU A 90 10.10 -10.58 -59.74
N LYS A 91 11.25 -9.92 -59.95
CA LYS A 91 11.58 -9.24 -61.21
C LYS A 91 11.81 -10.23 -62.37
N ILE A 92 12.48 -11.35 -62.09
CA ILE A 92 12.71 -12.43 -63.08
C ILE A 92 11.38 -13.07 -63.47
N GLU A 93 10.49 -13.35 -62.51
CA GLU A 93 9.16 -13.88 -62.79
C GLU A 93 8.28 -12.91 -63.57
N GLU A 94 8.29 -11.63 -63.23
CA GLU A 94 7.52 -10.60 -63.94
C GLU A 94 7.95 -10.50 -65.41
N LEU A 95 9.27 -10.51 -65.67
CA LEU A 95 9.82 -10.52 -67.03
C LEU A 95 9.50 -11.83 -67.76
N SER A 96 9.51 -12.97 -67.07
CA SER A 96 9.20 -14.28 -67.65
C SER A 96 7.72 -14.44 -67.99
N ARG A 97 6.81 -13.99 -67.11
CA ARG A 97 5.35 -13.94 -67.40
C ARG A 97 5.05 -13.03 -68.59
N ARG A 98 5.75 -11.90 -68.67
CA ARG A 98 5.66 -10.94 -69.77
C ARG A 98 6.19 -11.49 -71.11
N LEU A 99 7.14 -12.42 -71.10
CA LEU A 99 7.63 -13.12 -72.29
C LEU A 99 6.61 -14.13 -72.82
N ILE A 100 5.94 -14.87 -71.92
CA ILE A 100 5.02 -15.96 -72.30
C ILE A 100 3.68 -15.42 -72.83
N HIS A 101 3.23 -14.24 -72.40
CA HIS A 101 1.86 -13.76 -72.64
C HIS A 101 1.74 -12.41 -73.40
N GLY A 102 2.73 -12.01 -74.21
CA GLY A 102 2.69 -10.73 -74.93
C GLY A 102 2.89 -10.83 -76.44
N ARG A 103 2.09 -10.10 -77.25
CA ARG A 103 2.43 -9.80 -78.66
C ARG A 103 3.50 -8.71 -78.67
N ARG A 104 4.76 -9.07 -78.88
CA ARG A 104 5.90 -8.14 -78.78
C ARG A 104 6.82 -8.26 -79.98
N SER A 105 7.59 -7.21 -80.23
CA SER A 105 8.63 -7.25 -81.26
C SER A 105 9.79 -8.12 -80.79
N ILE A 106 10.41 -8.85 -81.73
CA ILE A 106 11.60 -9.69 -81.50
C ILE A 106 12.73 -8.90 -80.81
N ALA A 107 12.81 -7.59 -81.06
CA ALA A 107 13.80 -6.71 -80.42
C ALA A 107 13.55 -6.53 -78.91
N GLU A 108 12.29 -6.42 -78.50
CA GLU A 108 11.89 -6.28 -77.10
C GLU A 108 12.06 -7.60 -76.34
N GLU A 109 11.73 -8.71 -76.99
CA GLU A 109 11.93 -10.06 -76.45
C GLU A 109 13.41 -10.32 -76.15
N LYS A 110 14.29 -10.01 -77.11
CA LYS A 110 15.76 -10.10 -76.93
C LYS A 110 16.31 -9.15 -75.87
N ARG A 111 15.65 -8.00 -75.62
CA ARG A 111 16.06 -7.07 -74.55
C ARG A 111 15.71 -7.64 -73.17
N MET A 112 14.52 -8.20 -73.02
CA MET A 112 14.09 -8.81 -71.76
C MET A 112 14.86 -10.08 -71.43
N LEU A 113 15.15 -10.94 -72.42
CA LEU A 113 16.00 -12.12 -72.19
C LEU A 113 17.41 -11.74 -71.72
N ARG A 114 17.98 -10.65 -72.25
CA ARG A 114 19.26 -10.11 -71.75
C ARG A 114 19.16 -9.61 -70.31
N GLN A 115 18.05 -8.95 -69.95
CA GLN A 115 17.81 -8.50 -68.58
C GLN A 115 17.59 -9.67 -67.61
N VAL A 116 16.82 -10.69 -67.98
CA VAL A 116 16.64 -11.91 -67.17
C VAL A 116 17.98 -12.59 -66.93
N LYS A 117 18.81 -12.74 -67.98
CA LYS A 117 20.13 -13.35 -67.87
C LYS A 117 21.10 -12.55 -66.99
N GLU A 118 21.05 -11.22 -67.06
CA GLU A 118 21.84 -10.33 -66.21
C GLU A 118 21.37 -10.36 -64.75
N LEU A 119 20.06 -10.37 -64.50
CA LEU A 119 19.50 -10.47 -63.14
C LEU A 119 19.81 -11.84 -62.52
N GLN A 120 19.75 -12.93 -63.29
CA GLN A 120 20.18 -14.25 -62.86
C GLN A 120 21.68 -14.28 -62.57
N ARG A 121 22.51 -13.70 -63.45
CA ARG A 121 23.97 -13.60 -63.22
C ARG A 121 24.30 -12.80 -61.96
N ARG A 122 23.56 -11.74 -61.66
CA ARG A 122 23.73 -10.94 -60.43
C ARG A 122 23.18 -11.65 -59.19
N LYS A 123 22.13 -12.45 -59.32
CA LYS A 123 21.61 -13.33 -58.27
C LYS A 123 22.61 -14.43 -57.91
N ASP A 124 23.23 -15.02 -58.91
CA ASP A 124 24.18 -16.14 -58.77
C ASP A 124 25.62 -15.67 -58.48
N GLN A 125 25.90 -14.36 -58.59
CA GLN A 125 27.14 -13.79 -58.09
C GLN A 125 27.09 -13.77 -56.56
N PRO A 126 27.98 -14.48 -55.86
CA PRO A 126 28.15 -14.26 -54.43
C PRO A 126 28.52 -12.79 -54.25
N ASN A 127 27.85 -12.10 -53.32
CA ASN A 127 28.08 -10.70 -53.00
C ASN A 127 29.58 -10.46 -52.78
N ASP A 128 30.30 -9.99 -53.80
CA ASP A 128 31.78 -9.97 -53.84
C ASP A 128 32.37 -9.00 -52.81
N HIS A 129 31.54 -8.10 -52.28
CA HIS A 129 31.87 -7.27 -51.12
C HIS A 129 32.02 -8.05 -49.80
N ALA A 130 31.42 -9.25 -49.67
CA ALA A 130 31.56 -10.10 -48.49
C ALA A 130 32.82 -11.01 -48.55
N LEU A 131 33.31 -11.31 -49.75
CA LEU A 131 34.46 -12.20 -49.97
C LEU A 131 35.81 -11.47 -50.07
N ARG A 132 35.81 -10.14 -50.20
CA ARG A 132 37.04 -9.33 -50.21
C ARG A 132 37.56 -8.93 -48.82
N LEU A 133 37.08 -9.57 -47.77
CA LEU A 133 37.84 -9.65 -46.52
C LEU A 133 38.78 -10.85 -46.71
N ASP A 134 40.09 -10.62 -46.74
CA ASP A 134 41.06 -11.71 -46.68
C ASP A 134 40.88 -12.45 -45.34
N TRP A 135 40.08 -13.52 -45.37
CA TRP A 135 39.79 -14.37 -44.20
C TRP A 135 41.04 -15.14 -43.74
N SER A 136 42.11 -15.13 -44.54
CA SER A 136 43.41 -15.73 -44.23
C SER A 136 44.32 -14.78 -43.43
N SER A 137 43.99 -13.49 -43.37
CA SER A 137 44.79 -12.51 -42.64
C SER A 137 44.62 -12.67 -41.13
N ARG A 138 45.76 -12.71 -40.41
CA ARG A 138 45.85 -12.75 -38.94
C ARG A 138 44.98 -11.70 -38.24
N GLY A 139 44.77 -10.55 -38.89
CA GLY A 139 43.88 -9.47 -38.43
C GLY A 139 42.38 -9.81 -38.46
N ALA A 140 41.90 -10.59 -39.43
CA ALA A 140 40.50 -11.03 -39.48
C ALA A 140 40.20 -12.05 -38.38
N MET A 141 41.10 -13.01 -38.15
CA MET A 141 41.01 -13.99 -37.06
C MET A 141 41.00 -13.32 -35.68
N TRP A 142 41.85 -12.31 -35.47
CA TRP A 142 41.88 -11.56 -34.20
C TRP A 142 40.58 -10.78 -33.95
N ARG A 143 39.99 -10.15 -34.98
CA ARG A 143 38.69 -9.49 -34.87
C ARG A 143 37.58 -10.47 -34.50
N LEU A 144 37.48 -11.62 -35.18
CA LEU A 144 36.47 -12.63 -34.86
C LEU A 144 36.62 -13.16 -33.43
N LYS A 145 37.85 -13.37 -32.97
CA LYS A 145 38.13 -13.77 -31.59
C LYS A 145 37.67 -12.71 -30.59
N ASN A 146 37.94 -11.43 -30.86
CA ASN A 146 37.46 -10.33 -30.02
C ASN A 146 35.94 -10.20 -30.02
N LEU A 147 35.29 -10.28 -31.18
CA LEU A 147 33.82 -10.28 -31.28
C LEU A 147 33.22 -11.46 -30.50
N ARG A 148 33.81 -12.66 -30.59
CA ARG A 148 33.37 -13.83 -29.82
C ARG A 148 33.53 -13.62 -28.31
N CYS A 149 34.64 -13.01 -27.88
CA CYS A 149 34.86 -12.66 -26.48
C CYS A 149 33.89 -11.58 -25.99
N GLN A 150 33.58 -10.58 -26.82
CA GLN A 150 32.59 -9.54 -26.52
C GLN A 150 31.18 -10.15 -26.41
N LEU A 151 30.76 -10.94 -27.38
CA LEU A 151 29.45 -11.60 -27.36
C LEU A 151 29.29 -12.48 -26.11
N LYS A 152 30.33 -13.22 -25.73
CA LYS A 152 30.31 -14.02 -24.49
C LYS A 152 30.16 -13.17 -23.22
N ARG A 153 30.78 -12.00 -23.17
CA ARG A 153 30.64 -11.05 -22.04
C ARG A 153 29.24 -10.46 -22.01
N GLU A 154 28.69 -10.10 -23.16
CA GLU A 154 27.33 -9.55 -23.28
C GLU A 154 26.28 -10.58 -22.90
N THR A 155 26.41 -11.84 -23.33
CA THR A 155 25.48 -12.91 -22.91
C THR A 155 25.54 -13.14 -21.41
N GLN A 156 26.74 -13.14 -20.83
CA GLN A 156 26.91 -13.31 -19.38
C GLN A 156 26.35 -12.12 -18.60
N ALA A 157 26.56 -10.89 -19.07
CA ALA A 157 25.97 -9.70 -18.47
C ALA A 157 24.45 -9.75 -18.54
N LYS A 158 23.89 -10.15 -19.69
CA LYS A 158 22.44 -10.32 -19.86
C LYS A 158 21.86 -11.35 -18.88
N GLU A 159 22.50 -12.50 -18.72
CA GLU A 159 22.09 -13.52 -17.74
C GLU A 159 22.10 -12.98 -16.31
N GLN A 160 23.13 -12.21 -15.93
CA GLN A 160 23.19 -11.57 -14.60
C GLN A 160 22.08 -10.53 -14.41
N PHE A 161 21.76 -9.76 -15.45
CA PHE A 161 20.64 -8.80 -15.39
C PHE A 161 19.30 -9.51 -15.24
N GLU A 162 19.05 -10.60 -15.97
CA GLU A 162 17.83 -11.40 -15.82
C GLU A 162 17.70 -12.03 -14.44
N GLN A 163 18.82 -12.51 -13.86
CA GLN A 163 18.82 -13.02 -12.48
C GLN A 163 18.46 -11.94 -11.47
N LYS A 164 19.10 -10.76 -11.55
CA LYS A 164 18.78 -9.62 -10.67
C LYS A 164 17.33 -9.16 -10.84
N LYS A 165 16.83 -9.15 -12.07
CA LYS A 165 15.44 -8.83 -12.36
C LYS A 165 14.49 -9.80 -11.68
N ALA A 166 14.74 -11.11 -11.80
CA ALA A 166 13.94 -12.13 -11.15
C ALA A 166 14.00 -12.06 -9.61
N GLU A 167 15.15 -11.67 -9.04
CA GLU A 167 15.29 -11.41 -7.60
C GLU A 167 14.45 -10.21 -7.16
N MET A 168 14.53 -9.08 -7.87
CA MET A 168 13.70 -7.89 -7.60
C MET A 168 12.21 -8.19 -7.71
N GLU A 169 11.79 -8.97 -8.72
CA GLU A 169 10.39 -9.38 -8.88
C GLU A 169 9.90 -10.21 -7.66
N LYS A 170 10.73 -11.10 -7.12
CA LYS A 170 10.40 -11.85 -5.90
C LYS A 170 10.28 -10.93 -4.68
N GLU A 171 11.18 -9.96 -4.55
CA GLU A 171 11.12 -8.97 -3.46
C GLU A 171 9.86 -8.10 -3.54
N ILE A 172 9.48 -7.65 -4.74
CA ILE A 172 8.25 -6.90 -4.98
C ILE A 172 7.05 -7.71 -4.50
N VAL A 173 6.92 -8.98 -4.92
CA VAL A 173 5.81 -9.85 -4.51
C VAL A 173 5.81 -10.05 -2.98
N ALA A 174 6.98 -10.23 -2.36
CA ALA A 174 7.07 -10.38 -0.90
C ALA A 174 6.64 -9.09 -0.17
N LEU A 175 7.00 -7.91 -0.68
CA LEU A 175 6.59 -6.62 -0.13
C LEU A 175 5.09 -6.37 -0.31
N GLU A 176 4.51 -6.75 -1.45
CA GLU A 176 3.07 -6.66 -1.69
C GLU A 176 2.29 -7.54 -0.70
N GLN A 177 2.75 -8.76 -0.44
CA GLN A 177 2.16 -9.64 0.57
C GLN A 177 2.25 -9.04 1.98
N LYS A 178 3.40 -8.46 2.35
CA LYS A 178 3.56 -7.77 3.64
C LYS A 178 2.60 -6.58 3.76
N LYS A 179 2.49 -5.78 2.70
CA LYS A 179 1.55 -4.64 2.63
C LYS A 179 0.11 -5.10 2.81
N ALA A 180 -0.31 -6.18 2.15
CA ALA A 180 -1.65 -6.74 2.30
C ALA A 180 -1.94 -7.15 3.76
N LYS A 181 -0.98 -7.82 4.42
CA LYS A 181 -1.10 -8.19 5.84
C LYS A 181 -1.23 -6.97 6.76
N ILE A 182 -0.47 -5.89 6.49
CA ILE A 182 -0.56 -4.64 7.25
C ILE A 182 -1.92 -3.98 7.06
N ILE A 183 -2.43 -3.92 5.83
CA ILE A 183 -3.77 -3.37 5.54
C ILE A 183 -4.86 -4.15 6.28
N GLN A 184 -4.77 -5.48 6.30
CA GLN A 184 -5.71 -6.32 7.05
C GLN A 184 -5.68 -6.02 8.56
N LYS A 185 -4.48 -5.97 9.16
CA LYS A 185 -4.32 -5.62 10.58
C LYS A 185 -4.85 -4.22 10.90
N LYS A 186 -4.56 -3.24 10.03
CA LYS A 186 -5.09 -1.87 10.15
C LYS A 186 -6.62 -1.87 10.14
N GLY A 187 -7.25 -2.67 9.26
CA GLY A 187 -8.70 -2.82 9.22
C GLY A 187 -9.28 -3.32 10.55
N ILE A 188 -8.69 -4.36 11.12
CA ILE A 188 -9.11 -4.92 12.42
C ILE A 188 -8.96 -3.90 13.55
N VAL A 189 -7.81 -3.22 13.62
CA VAL A 189 -7.56 -2.18 14.64
C VAL A 189 -8.57 -1.04 14.51
N ASN A 190 -8.82 -0.55 13.30
CA ASN A 190 -9.79 0.51 13.06
C ASN A 190 -11.20 0.11 13.49
N GLN A 191 -11.63 -1.12 13.18
CA GLN A 191 -12.92 -1.63 13.62
C GLN A 191 -13.01 -1.67 15.14
N ARG A 192 -11.93 -2.10 15.82
CA ARG A 192 -11.89 -2.14 17.28
C ARG A 192 -11.92 -0.75 17.90
N VAL A 193 -11.20 0.21 17.34
CA VAL A 193 -11.23 1.61 17.77
C VAL A 193 -12.64 2.19 17.62
N LEU A 194 -13.35 1.90 16.53
CA LEU A 194 -14.73 2.34 16.35
C LEU A 194 -15.65 1.75 17.42
N GLN A 195 -15.54 0.46 17.73
CA GLN A 195 -16.31 -0.17 18.80
C GLN A 195 -16.05 0.48 20.16
N LEU A 196 -14.78 0.75 20.48
CA LEU A 196 -14.40 1.42 21.73
C LEU A 196 -14.94 2.85 21.82
N LYS A 197 -14.92 3.59 20.70
CA LYS A 197 -15.52 4.94 20.63
C LYS A 197 -17.03 4.90 20.86
N MET A 198 -17.73 3.91 20.28
CA MET A 198 -19.16 3.73 20.51
C MET A 198 -19.44 3.42 21.98
N LEU A 199 -18.71 2.48 22.59
CA LEU A 199 -18.87 2.15 24.01
C LEU A 199 -18.59 3.35 24.92
N LEU A 200 -17.56 4.14 24.62
CA LEU A 200 -17.26 5.36 25.37
C LEU A 200 -18.39 6.39 25.23
N ASN A 201 -18.89 6.59 24.01
CA ASN A 201 -20.00 7.51 23.77
C ASN A 201 -21.26 7.05 24.53
N ASP A 202 -21.58 5.76 24.48
CA ASP A 202 -22.71 5.16 25.20
C ASP A 202 -22.57 5.33 26.73
N GLN A 203 -21.36 5.18 27.27
CA GLN A 203 -21.09 5.44 28.68
C GLN A 203 -21.19 6.93 29.05
N ASN A 204 -20.81 7.83 28.13
CA ASN A 204 -20.81 9.27 28.36
C ASN A 204 -22.18 9.93 28.16
N VAL A 205 -23.18 9.27 27.55
CA VAL A 205 -24.52 9.85 27.34
C VAL A 205 -25.08 10.44 28.64
N PHE A 206 -25.03 9.70 29.75
CA PHE A 206 -25.54 10.18 31.04
C PHE A 206 -24.73 11.34 31.61
N TYR A 207 -23.43 11.39 31.34
CA TYR A 207 -22.58 12.49 31.77
C TYR A 207 -22.86 13.76 30.95
N ASP A 208 -23.03 13.62 29.63
CA ASP A 208 -23.37 14.74 28.75
C ASP A 208 -24.77 15.29 29.06
N GLU A 209 -25.73 14.41 29.36
CA GLU A 209 -27.05 14.81 29.88
C GLU A 209 -26.91 15.59 31.19
N TYR A 210 -26.11 15.11 32.14
CA TYR A 210 -25.85 15.80 33.41
C TYR A 210 -25.25 17.20 33.20
N ILE A 211 -24.22 17.32 32.36
CA ILE A 211 -23.59 18.60 32.04
C ILE A 211 -24.58 19.55 31.38
N THR A 212 -25.44 19.04 30.51
CA THR A 212 -26.47 19.83 29.82
C THR A 212 -27.51 20.35 30.80
N THR A 213 -27.99 19.51 31.71
CA THR A 213 -28.92 19.92 32.79
C THR A 213 -28.27 20.94 33.71
N LEU A 214 -27.01 20.72 34.11
CA LEU A 214 -26.27 21.66 34.96
C LEU A 214 -26.11 23.03 34.28
N ARG A 215 -25.80 23.06 32.98
CA ARG A 215 -25.74 24.32 32.21
C ARG A 215 -27.09 25.04 32.21
N LYS A 216 -28.19 24.31 31.95
CA LYS A 216 -29.56 24.87 31.99
C LYS A 216 -29.90 25.44 33.37
N THR A 217 -29.57 24.72 34.45
CA THR A 217 -29.80 25.22 35.81
C THR A 217 -29.06 26.53 36.07
N LYS A 218 -27.82 26.63 35.60
CA LYS A 218 -27.00 27.84 35.73
C LYS A 218 -27.59 29.01 34.93
N GLU A 219 -27.99 28.77 33.68
CA GLU A 219 -28.63 29.79 32.83
C GLU A 219 -29.95 30.29 33.43
N LEU A 220 -30.76 29.42 34.03
CA LEU A 220 -32.01 29.82 34.70
C LEU A 220 -31.76 30.61 35.97
N ALA A 221 -30.72 30.26 36.73
CA ALA A 221 -30.29 31.01 37.91
C ALA A 221 -29.79 32.41 37.53
N GLU A 222 -29.00 32.54 36.46
CA GLU A 222 -28.52 33.82 35.93
C GLU A 222 -29.67 34.72 35.42
N LYS A 223 -30.77 34.11 34.94
CA LYS A 223 -31.97 34.82 34.48
C LYS A 223 -33.00 35.09 35.58
N GLU A 224 -32.71 34.72 36.83
CA GLU A 224 -33.62 34.80 37.99
C GLU A 224 -35.00 34.15 37.74
N ALA A 225 -35.07 33.16 36.85
CA ALA A 225 -36.30 32.50 36.44
C ALA A 225 -36.71 31.42 37.45
N MET A 226 -37.07 31.83 38.66
CA MET A 226 -37.26 30.95 39.82
C MET A 226 -38.30 29.84 39.58
N VAL A 227 -39.43 30.17 38.95
CA VAL A 227 -40.49 29.18 38.65
C VAL A 227 -39.99 28.09 37.70
N ALA A 228 -39.29 28.47 36.63
CA ALA A 228 -38.73 27.52 35.66
C ALA A 228 -37.60 26.67 36.28
N TYR A 229 -36.85 27.24 37.23
CA TYR A 229 -35.84 26.50 37.98
C TYR A 229 -36.48 25.44 38.90
N GLU A 230 -37.56 25.79 39.59
CA GLU A 230 -38.31 24.87 40.45
C GLU A 230 -38.95 23.73 39.64
N GLU A 231 -39.56 24.03 38.50
CA GLU A 231 -40.09 23.03 37.56
C GLU A 231 -39.01 22.06 37.08
N LEU A 232 -37.81 22.57 36.75
CA LEU A 232 -36.68 21.73 36.33
C LEU A 232 -36.21 20.79 37.46
N CYS A 233 -36.15 21.30 38.69
CA CYS A 233 -35.79 20.50 39.87
C CYS A 233 -36.82 19.40 40.15
N ASN A 234 -38.11 19.75 40.13
CA ASN A 234 -39.20 18.81 40.35
C ASN A 234 -39.19 17.71 39.28
N LYS A 235 -39.02 18.08 38.01
CA LYS A 235 -38.90 17.12 36.90
C LYS A 235 -37.73 16.16 37.09
N GLN A 236 -36.55 16.65 37.48
CA GLN A 236 -35.39 15.79 37.76
C GLN A 236 -35.64 14.85 38.96
N ALA A 237 -36.32 15.32 40.00
CA ALA A 237 -36.69 14.50 41.14
C ALA A 237 -37.69 13.40 40.74
N GLU A 238 -38.69 13.71 39.92
CA GLU A 238 -39.65 12.74 39.40
C GLU A 238 -38.97 11.68 38.51
N GLU A 239 -38.11 12.09 37.59
CA GLU A 239 -37.32 11.19 36.74
C GLU A 239 -36.44 10.25 37.58
N PHE A 240 -35.75 10.80 38.60
CA PHE A 240 -34.97 10.01 39.54
C PHE A 240 -35.83 9.01 40.30
N MET A 241 -36.97 9.44 40.85
CA MET A 241 -37.86 8.58 41.65
C MET A 241 -38.50 7.47 40.80
N SER A 242 -38.83 7.77 39.55
CA SER A 242 -39.30 6.79 38.57
C SER A 242 -38.25 5.70 38.34
N ARG A 243 -37.00 6.10 37.99
CA ARG A 243 -35.89 5.15 37.83
C ARG A 243 -35.57 4.39 39.11
N TRP A 244 -35.62 5.06 40.26
CA TRP A 244 -35.38 4.44 41.55
C TRP A 244 -36.41 3.34 41.86
N LYS A 245 -37.65 3.50 41.42
CA LYS A 245 -38.71 2.50 41.63
C LYS A 245 -38.56 1.31 40.70
N ASP A 246 -38.33 1.57 39.41
CA ASP A 246 -38.51 0.59 38.34
C ASP A 246 -37.21 -0.05 37.82
N ASP A 247 -36.03 0.53 38.11
CA ASP A 247 -34.72 0.04 37.63
C ASP A 247 -33.81 -0.43 38.78
N ASP A 248 -33.72 -1.76 38.95
CA ASP A 248 -32.87 -2.40 39.95
C ASP A 248 -31.36 -2.16 39.72
N LEU A 249 -30.94 -2.10 38.46
CA LEU A 249 -29.54 -1.88 38.10
C LEU A 249 -29.15 -0.45 38.46
N PHE A 250 -30.01 0.53 38.18
CA PHE A 250 -29.85 1.91 38.61
C PHE A 250 -29.72 2.03 40.13
N ARG A 251 -30.62 1.38 40.89
CA ARG A 251 -30.53 1.37 42.37
C ARG A 251 -29.21 0.82 42.88
N SER A 252 -28.76 -0.31 42.33
CA SER A 252 -27.52 -0.97 42.73
C SER A 252 -26.29 -0.10 42.41
N ASN A 253 -26.24 0.44 41.18
CA ASN A 253 -25.16 1.32 40.74
C ASN A 253 -25.12 2.62 41.55
N TYR A 254 -26.27 3.22 41.83
CA TYR A 254 -26.36 4.43 42.65
C TYR A 254 -25.85 4.17 44.06
N LYS A 255 -26.33 3.10 44.72
CA LYS A 255 -25.84 2.68 46.05
C LYS A 255 -24.33 2.50 46.06
N THR A 256 -23.78 1.84 45.04
CA THR A 256 -22.34 1.59 44.95
C THR A 256 -21.53 2.88 44.74
N SER A 257 -22.04 3.77 43.89
CA SER A 257 -21.38 5.04 43.54
C SER A 257 -21.31 6.03 44.71
N ILE A 258 -22.32 6.04 45.58
CA ILE A 258 -22.36 6.97 46.72
C ILE A 258 -21.56 6.49 47.94
N ILE A 259 -21.17 5.20 48.02
CA ILE A 259 -20.48 4.62 49.19
C ILE A 259 -19.23 5.41 49.57
N THR A 260 -18.42 5.83 48.59
CA THR A 260 -17.20 6.61 48.85
C THR A 260 -17.55 7.96 49.48
N SER A 261 -18.51 8.68 48.91
CA SER A 261 -18.99 9.96 49.44
C SER A 261 -19.62 9.82 50.84
N LEU A 262 -20.34 8.74 51.10
CA LEU A 262 -20.90 8.45 52.42
C LEU A 262 -19.79 8.16 53.43
N ARG A 263 -18.78 7.37 53.05
CA ARG A 263 -17.61 7.08 53.89
C ARG A 263 -16.86 8.35 54.27
N ASP A 264 -16.56 9.22 53.29
CA ASP A 264 -15.80 10.45 53.53
C ASP A 264 -16.52 11.38 54.51
N ARG A 265 -17.86 11.41 54.43
CA ARG A 265 -18.73 12.14 55.36
C ARG A 265 -19.02 11.38 56.65
N LYS A 266 -18.46 10.18 56.85
CA LYS A 266 -18.68 9.29 58.00
C LYS A 266 -20.16 8.98 58.24
N LEU A 267 -20.91 8.79 57.15
CA LEU A 267 -22.31 8.40 57.15
C LEU A 267 -22.47 6.88 56.98
N SER A 268 -23.57 6.33 57.49
CA SER A 268 -24.00 4.95 57.30
C SER A 268 -24.61 4.73 55.91
N TYR A 269 -24.93 3.48 55.56
CA TYR A 269 -25.46 3.10 54.23
C TYR A 269 -26.81 3.75 53.91
N ASP A 270 -27.58 4.10 54.93
CA ASP A 270 -28.85 4.84 54.85
C ASP A 270 -28.67 6.36 54.93
N GLY A 271 -27.43 6.87 54.95
CA GLY A 271 -27.12 8.30 54.95
C GLY A 271 -27.21 8.99 56.32
N ARG A 272 -27.38 8.24 57.41
CA ARG A 272 -27.40 8.77 58.77
C ARG A 272 -26.00 8.92 59.35
N MET A 273 -25.85 9.72 60.41
CA MET A 273 -24.58 9.78 61.14
C MET A 273 -24.26 8.41 61.74
N ARG A 274 -23.02 7.94 61.52
CA ARG A 274 -22.60 6.63 62.00
C ARG A 274 -22.52 6.61 63.53
N ASN A 275 -23.17 5.62 64.15
CA ASN A 275 -23.01 5.38 65.59
C ASN A 275 -21.64 4.76 65.92
N TYR A 276 -21.15 5.00 67.14
CA TYR A 276 -19.91 4.39 67.65
C TYR A 276 -20.11 2.87 67.79
N GLY A 277 -19.69 2.09 66.77
CA GLY A 277 -19.73 0.62 66.78
C GLY A 277 -20.17 -0.04 65.47
N GLU A 278 -20.68 0.71 64.49
CA GLU A 278 -21.10 0.15 63.20
C GLU A 278 -19.93 -0.27 62.31
N ARG A 279 -20.11 -1.37 61.55
CA ARG A 279 -19.12 -1.90 60.60
C ARG A 279 -18.74 -0.85 59.54
N PHE A 280 -17.47 -0.84 59.14
CA PHE A 280 -17.00 0.03 58.07
C PHE A 280 -17.63 -0.35 56.73
N LEU A 281 -17.97 0.65 55.92
CA LEU A 281 -18.42 0.43 54.54
C LEU A 281 -17.31 -0.32 53.77
N PRO A 282 -17.64 -1.34 52.95
CA PRO A 282 -16.65 -2.17 52.26
C PRO A 282 -15.75 -1.36 51.32
N ASN A 283 -14.45 -1.63 51.29
CA ASN A 283 -13.52 -1.03 50.35
C ASN A 283 -13.86 -1.50 48.94
N ASN A 284 -14.17 -0.56 48.04
CA ASN A 284 -14.15 -0.84 46.61
C ASN A 284 -12.67 -0.86 46.20
N SER A 285 -12.14 -2.07 45.98
CA SER A 285 -10.92 -2.33 45.21
C SER A 285 -11.23 -2.32 43.72
#